data_AF-A0A645IP58-F1
#
_entry.id   AF-A0A645IP58-F1
#
_cell.length_a   1.000
_cell.length_b   1.000
_cell.length_c   1.000
_cell.angle_alpha   90.00
_cell.angle_beta   90.00
_cell.angle_gamma   90.00
#
_symmetry.space_group_name_H-M   'P 1'
#
loop_
_entity.id
_entity.type
_entity.pdbx_description
1 polymer ?
#
loop_
_entity_poly.entity_id
_entity_poly.type
_entity_poly.pdbx_seq_one_letter_code
_entity_poly.pdbx_strand_id
1 'polypeptide(L)'
;MLDTLNKRITVLLDREHTIGHSYLLPLKANPTLEMLADIFKSKIIPLLQEYFYDDYEKIQLVLGDNQKPDDSTRFIVKKANTVKLFGNADIDFPEYYEVNSAAFEEVDAYAFL
;
A
#
# COMPACT_ATOMS: atom_id res chain seq x y z
N MET A 1 4.20 -7.51 -11.19
CA MET A 1 4.23 -6.25 -10.44
C MET A 1 3.61 -5.05 -11.18
N LEU A 2 4.36 -4.23 -11.94
CA LEU A 2 3.82 -2.94 -12.43
C LEU A 2 2.59 -3.08 -13.34
N ASP A 3 2.59 -4.05 -14.25
CA ASP A 3 1.44 -4.31 -15.12
C ASP A 3 0.19 -4.70 -14.32
N THR A 4 0.36 -5.46 -13.24
CA THR A 4 -0.75 -5.85 -12.36
C THR A 4 -1.29 -4.66 -11.59
N LEU A 5 -0.41 -3.82 -11.03
CA LEU A 5 -0.80 -2.56 -10.38
C LEU A 5 -1.61 -1.70 -11.35
N ASN A 6 -1.08 -1.48 -12.56
CA ASN A 6 -1.74 -0.66 -13.57
C ASN A 6 -3.08 -1.24 -14.01
N LYS A 7 -3.20 -2.56 -14.20
CA LYS A 7 -4.48 -3.20 -14.51
C LYS A 7 -5.51 -2.99 -13.40
N ARG A 8 -5.11 -3.14 -12.13
CA ARG A 8 -6.01 -2.93 -10.98
C ARG A 8 -6.44 -1.46 -10.86
N ILE A 9 -5.50 -0.52 -11.04
CA ILE A 9 -5.80 0.93 -11.07
C ILE A 9 -6.77 1.24 -12.20
N THR A 10 -6.56 0.70 -13.41
CA THR A 10 -7.47 0.93 -14.54
C THR A 10 -8.88 0.42 -14.30
N VAL A 11 -9.02 -0.70 -13.59
CA VAL A 11 -10.35 -1.25 -13.23
C VAL A 11 -11.03 -0.42 -12.14
N LEU A 12 -10.26 0.07 -11.16
CA LEU A 12 -10.80 0.75 -9.97
C LEU A 12 -10.93 2.27 -10.12
N LEU A 13 -10.22 2.86 -11.08
CA LEU A 13 -10.18 4.29 -11.36
C LEU A 13 -10.34 4.53 -12.88
N ASP A 14 -9.24 4.61 -13.63
CA ASP A 14 -9.23 4.68 -15.11
C ASP A 14 -7.81 4.44 -15.66
N ARG A 15 -7.64 4.53 -16.99
CA ARG A 15 -6.35 4.29 -17.66
C ARG A 15 -5.40 5.50 -17.57
N GLU A 16 -5.93 6.69 -17.34
CA GLU A 16 -5.20 7.96 -17.27
C GLU A 16 -4.37 8.08 -15.98
N HIS A 17 -4.71 7.30 -14.94
CA HIS A 17 -4.00 7.25 -13.65
C HIS A 17 -2.98 6.10 -13.55
N THR A 18 -2.58 5.49 -14.66
CA THR A 18 -1.58 4.41 -14.61
C THR A 18 -0.20 4.91 -14.14
N ILE A 19 0.49 4.08 -13.37
CA ILE A 19 1.82 4.36 -12.85
C ILE A 19 2.86 4.16 -13.96
N GLY A 20 3.62 5.21 -14.25
CA GLY A 20 4.69 5.17 -15.25
C GLY A 20 5.90 4.35 -14.79
N HIS A 21 6.60 3.72 -15.76
CA HIS A 21 7.81 2.93 -15.49
C HIS A 21 8.96 3.74 -14.87
N SER A 22 8.92 5.08 -14.94
CA SER A 22 9.94 5.98 -14.38
C SER A 22 10.16 5.76 -12.88
N TYR A 23 9.11 5.45 -12.13
CA TYR A 23 9.20 5.16 -10.69
C TYR A 23 10.10 3.97 -10.36
N LEU A 24 10.19 2.98 -11.25
CA LEU A 24 10.98 1.76 -11.06
C LEU A 24 12.35 1.81 -11.74
N LEU A 25 12.69 2.90 -12.45
CA LEU A 25 14.01 3.04 -13.10
C LEU A 25 15.20 2.92 -12.14
N PRO A 26 15.15 3.41 -10.87
CA PRO A 26 16.26 3.23 -9.93
C PRO A 26 16.65 1.77 -9.70
N LEU A 27 15.70 0.83 -9.82
CA LEU A 27 15.98 -0.61 -9.68
C LEU A 27 16.87 -1.17 -10.78
N LYS A 28 16.96 -0.50 -11.94
CA LYS A 28 17.93 -0.90 -12.98
C LYS A 28 19.37 -0.71 -12.53
N ALA A 29 19.63 0.30 -11.72
CA ALA A 29 20.96 0.57 -11.17
C ALA A 29 21.19 -0.15 -9.84
N ASN A 30 20.15 -0.28 -9.01
CA ASN A 30 20.21 -0.92 -7.70
C ASN A 30 19.03 -1.88 -7.50
N PRO A 31 19.10 -3.13 -7.99
CA PRO A 31 18.00 -4.10 -7.96
C PRO A 31 17.87 -4.79 -6.59
N THR A 32 17.69 -4.02 -5.53
CA THR A 32 17.58 -4.54 -4.16
C THR A 32 16.19 -4.33 -3.58
N LEU A 33 15.88 -5.11 -2.54
CA LEU A 33 14.61 -4.99 -1.83
C LEU A 33 14.50 -3.62 -1.15
N GLU A 34 15.59 -3.09 -0.60
CA GLU A 34 15.60 -1.79 0.06
C GLU A 34 15.25 -0.66 -0.93
N MET A 35 15.77 -0.72 -2.16
CA MET A 35 15.40 0.25 -3.20
C MET A 35 13.92 0.11 -3.60
N LEU A 36 13.40 -1.12 -3.67
CA LEU A 36 11.98 -1.36 -3.94
C LEU A 36 11.09 -0.82 -2.81
N ALA A 37 11.47 -1.07 -1.56
CA ALA A 37 10.83 -0.57 -0.35
C ALA A 37 10.77 0.97 -0.36
N ASP A 38 11.90 1.62 -0.65
CA ASP A 38 11.99 3.08 -0.73
C ASP A 38 11.08 3.66 -1.81
N ILE A 39 11.01 3.02 -2.99
CA ILE A 39 10.10 3.44 -4.06
C ILE A 39 8.64 3.29 -3.60
N PHE A 40 8.28 2.18 -2.97
CA PHE A 40 6.91 1.97 -2.50
C PHE A 40 6.52 3.00 -1.44
N LYS A 41 7.37 3.17 -0.43
CA LYS A 41 7.13 4.07 0.71
C LYS A 41 7.08 5.54 0.29
N SER A 42 7.97 5.98 -0.59
CA SER A 42 8.10 7.41 -0.93
C SER A 42 7.33 7.83 -2.18
N LYS A 43 6.89 6.89 -3.01
CA LYS A 43 6.24 7.18 -4.30
C LYS A 43 4.92 6.44 -4.47
N ILE A 44 4.92 5.10 -4.44
CA ILE A 44 3.75 4.32 -4.84
C ILE A 44 2.60 4.46 -3.84
N ILE A 45 2.88 4.34 -2.53
CA ILE A 45 1.84 4.45 -1.50
C ILE A 45 1.23 5.85 -1.44
N PRO A 46 2.02 6.95 -1.37
CA PRO A 46 1.46 8.29 -1.44
C PRO A 46 0.61 8.53 -2.69
N LEU A 47 1.06 8.05 -3.85
CA LEU A 47 0.32 8.19 -5.12
C LEU A 47 -1.03 7.46 -5.06
N LEU A 48 -1.07 6.25 -4.51
CA LEU A 48 -2.33 5.52 -4.34
C LEU A 48 -3.26 6.19 -3.33
N GLN A 49 -2.72 6.81 -2.27
CA GLN A 49 -3.50 7.62 -1.33
C GLN A 49 -4.11 8.87 -1.99
N GLU A 50 -3.41 9.47 -2.95
CA GLU A 50 -3.95 10.58 -3.76
C GLU A 50 -5.05 10.10 -4.70
N TYR A 51 -4.86 8.94 -5.36
CA TYR A 51 -5.83 8.37 -6.31
C TYR A 51 -7.11 7.87 -5.65
N PHE A 52 -7.00 7.26 -4.48
CA PHE A 52 -8.11 6.63 -3.76
C PHE A 52 -8.36 7.36 -2.43
N TYR A 53 -8.53 8.68 -2.50
CA TYR A 53 -8.82 9.50 -1.33
C TYR A 53 -9.99 8.91 -0.51
N ASP A 54 -9.75 8.71 0.79
CA ASP A 54 -10.64 8.07 1.76
C ASP A 54 -11.08 6.61 1.46
N ASP A 55 -10.52 5.95 0.44
CA ASP A 55 -10.87 4.58 0.06
C ASP A 55 -9.66 3.62 0.13
N TYR A 56 -9.20 3.38 1.36
CA TYR A 56 -8.07 2.48 1.63
C TYR A 56 -8.37 1.02 1.28
N GLU A 57 -9.64 0.63 1.19
CA GLU A 57 -10.01 -0.71 0.73
C GLU A 57 -9.64 -0.89 -0.74
N LYS A 58 -9.88 0.12 -1.59
CA LYS A 58 -9.36 0.10 -2.98
C LYS A 58 -7.84 0.06 -3.05
N ILE A 59 -7.13 0.79 -2.17
CA ILE A 59 -5.67 0.72 -2.10
C ILE A 59 -5.22 -0.71 -1.77
N GLN A 60 -5.86 -1.37 -0.79
CA GLN A 60 -5.59 -2.78 -0.47
C GLN A 60 -5.84 -3.70 -1.65
N LEU A 61 -6.91 -3.49 -2.43
CA LEU A 61 -7.18 -4.26 -3.64
C LEU A 61 -6.09 -4.05 -4.71
N VAL A 62 -5.66 -2.81 -4.95
CA VAL A 62 -4.56 -2.51 -5.89
C VAL A 62 -3.29 -3.23 -5.45
N LEU A 63 -2.97 -3.18 -4.16
CA LEU A 63 -1.77 -3.79 -3.58
C LEU A 63 -1.88 -5.32 -3.39
N GLY A 64 -3.05 -5.90 -3.61
CA GLY A 64 -3.30 -7.33 -3.39
C GLY A 64 -3.31 -7.74 -1.91
N ASP A 65 -3.42 -6.79 -0.99
CA ASP A 65 -3.41 -7.02 0.46
C ASP A 65 -4.59 -7.91 0.90
N ASN A 66 -5.71 -7.84 0.18
CA ASN A 66 -6.89 -8.68 0.42
C ASN A 66 -6.66 -10.17 0.18
N GLN A 67 -5.60 -10.56 -0.54
CA GLN A 67 -5.24 -11.94 -0.82
C GLN A 67 -4.17 -12.49 0.13
N LYS A 68 -3.60 -11.64 0.98
CA LYS A 68 -2.56 -12.01 1.93
C LYS A 68 -3.17 -12.67 3.18
N PRO A 69 -2.52 -13.73 3.70
CA PRO A 69 -3.08 -14.57 4.77
C PRO A 69 -3.25 -13.82 6.09
N ASP A 70 -2.38 -12.86 6.37
CA ASP A 70 -2.40 -12.06 7.59
C ASP A 70 -1.77 -10.67 7.37
N ASP A 71 -1.84 -9.83 8.40
CA ASP A 71 -1.43 -8.43 8.35
C ASP A 71 0.08 -8.21 8.29
N SER A 72 0.92 -9.22 8.57
CA SER A 72 2.39 -9.06 8.60
C SER A 72 2.95 -8.63 7.25
N THR A 73 2.33 -9.08 6.16
CA THR A 73 2.75 -8.80 4.78
C THR A 73 1.86 -7.78 4.07
N ARG A 74 0.76 -7.32 4.70
CA ARG A 74 -0.09 -6.27 4.11
C ARG A 74 0.59 -4.92 4.23
N PHE A 75 0.55 -4.12 3.16
CA PHE A 75 1.12 -2.76 3.16
C PHE A 75 0.20 -1.77 3.87
N ILE A 76 -1.12 -1.95 3.74
CA ILE A 76 -2.15 -1.17 4.41
C ILE A 76 -2.90 -2.07 5.37
N VAL A 77 -2.96 -1.68 6.64
CA VAL A 77 -3.64 -2.45 7.71
C VAL A 77 -4.75 -1.63 8.35
N LYS A 78 -5.89 -2.28 8.58
CA LYS A 78 -7.03 -1.67 9.27
C LYS A 78 -6.82 -1.76 10.78
N LYS A 79 -7.08 -0.69 11.50
CA LYS A 79 -6.93 -0.57 12.95
C LYS A 79 -8.22 -0.04 13.57
N ALA A 80 -8.55 -0.59 14.74
CA ALA A 80 -9.69 -0.15 15.55
C ALA A 80 -9.28 0.19 17.00
N ASN A 81 -8.10 -0.25 17.44
CA ASN A 81 -7.64 0.00 18.81
C ASN A 81 -6.98 1.38 18.91
N THR A 82 -7.71 2.33 19.46
CA THR A 82 -7.25 3.71 19.67
C THR A 82 -6.73 3.98 21.07
N VAL A 83 -6.74 2.99 21.98
CA VAL A 83 -6.32 3.16 23.38
C VAL A 83 -4.86 3.63 23.47
N LYS A 84 -3.99 3.16 22.56
CA LYS A 84 -2.60 3.62 22.49
C LYS A 84 -2.47 5.09 22.04
N LEU A 85 -3.43 5.61 21.29
CA LEU A 85 -3.41 6.96 20.75
C LEU A 85 -4.10 7.97 21.68
N PHE A 86 -5.26 7.60 22.24
CA PHE A 86 -6.14 8.51 22.97
C PHE A 86 -6.43 8.05 24.41
N GLY A 87 -5.81 6.96 24.89
CA GLY A 87 -6.07 6.42 26.23
C GLY A 87 -7.48 5.83 26.36
N ASN A 88 -8.03 5.87 27.57
CA ASN A 88 -9.38 5.38 27.87
C ASN A 88 -10.45 6.46 27.62
N ALA A 89 -10.31 7.25 26.55
CA ALA A 89 -11.34 8.21 26.18
C ALA A 89 -12.65 7.48 25.91
N ASP A 90 -13.74 7.92 26.54
CA ASP A 90 -15.09 7.37 26.36
C ASP A 90 -15.72 7.94 25.08
N ILE A 91 -15.07 7.66 23.95
CA ILE A 91 -15.45 8.08 22.61
C ILE A 91 -15.34 6.86 21.70
N ASP A 92 -16.39 6.61 20.93
CA ASP A 92 -16.35 5.62 19.86
C ASP A 92 -15.59 6.21 18.66
N PHE A 93 -14.39 5.69 18.42
CA PHE A 93 -13.56 6.11 17.30
C PHE A 93 -13.82 5.21 16.10
N PRO A 94 -13.97 5.78 14.89
CA PRO A 94 -14.09 4.96 13.70
C PRO A 94 -12.80 4.16 13.46
N GLU A 95 -12.94 3.06 12.73
CA GLU A 95 -11.79 2.34 12.20
C GLU A 95 -10.96 3.25 11.30
N TYR A 96 -9.65 3.03 11.31
CA TYR A 96 -8.70 3.82 10.53
C TYR A 96 -7.65 2.91 9.90
N TYR A 97 -6.89 3.44 8.94
CA TYR A 97 -5.89 2.67 8.20
C TYR A 97 -4.50 3.21 8.46
N GLU A 98 -3.52 2.31 8.55
CA GLU A 98 -2.11 2.63 8.72
C GLU A 98 -1.27 1.93 7.66
N VAL A 99 -0.15 2.56 7.29
CA VAL A 99 0.88 1.92 6.48
C VAL A 99 1.73 1.03 7.37
N ASN A 100 1.78 -0.27 7.06
CA ASN A 100 2.68 -1.22 7.72
C ASN A 100 4.08 -1.11 7.12
N SER A 101 4.96 -0.35 7.78
CA SER A 101 6.33 -0.14 7.28
C SER A 101 7.17 -1.41 7.25
N ALA A 102 6.89 -2.40 8.12
CA ALA A 102 7.64 -3.65 8.14
C ALA A 102 7.38 -4.50 6.87
N ALA A 103 6.19 -4.42 6.28
CA ALA A 103 5.87 -5.17 5.07
C ALA A 103 6.74 -4.78 3.86
N PHE A 104 7.31 -3.58 3.82
CA PHE A 104 8.21 -3.20 2.72
C PHE A 104 9.54 -3.97 2.74
N GLU A 105 9.93 -4.50 3.90
CA GLU A 105 11.17 -5.27 4.06
C GLU A 105 10.94 -6.79 3.87
N GLU A 106 9.70 -7.20 3.59
CA GLU A 106 9.32 -8.59 3.39
C GLU A 106 9.09 -8.90 1.91
N VAL A 107 9.89 -9.81 1.33
CA VAL A 107 9.76 -10.20 -0.09
C VAL A 107 8.36 -10.74 -0.40
N ASP A 108 7.78 -11.49 0.54
CA ASP A 108 6.45 -12.10 0.38
C ASP A 108 5.32 -11.06 0.31
N ALA A 109 5.53 -9.84 0.83
CA ALA A 109 4.57 -8.75 0.69
C ALA A 109 4.35 -8.34 -0.79
N TYR A 110 5.32 -8.63 -1.66
CA TYR A 110 5.26 -8.32 -3.09
C TYR A 110 4.73 -9.49 -3.94
N ALA A 111 4.53 -10.68 -3.37
CA ALA A 111 4.19 -11.90 -4.11
C ALA A 111 2.84 -11.82 -4.85
N PHE A 112 1.92 -10.96 -4.41
CA PHE A 112 0.58 -10.78 -4.99
C PHE A 112 0.50 -9.61 -6.00
N LEU A 113 1.65 -9.09 -6.44
CA LEU A 113 1.80 -7.99 -7.39
C LEU A 113 2.39 -8.41 -8.74
#